data_AF-A0A817AIK2-F1
#
_entry.id   AF-A0A817AIK2-F1
#
_cell.length_a   1.000
_cell.length_b   1.000
_cell.length_c   1.000
_cell.angle_alpha   90.00
_cell.angle_beta   90.00
_cell.angle_gamma   90.00
#
_symmetry.space_group_name_H-M   'P 1'
#
loop_
_entity.id
_entity.type
_entity.pdbx_description
1 polymer ?
#
loop_
_entity_poly.entity_id
_entity_poly.type
_entity_poly.pdbx_seq_one_letter_code
_entity_poly.pdbx_strand_id
1 'polypeptide(L)'
;MSLKEAIDASVSRGKLVSGSSGSNLLSMETVSSYANPSLFETFILAKRYMKNWIRMPELVGTRIATVMVTGFLLATVYWKLDNTPRGAQERLTFFAFMVPTMFYCCLDNVPVFIQERYIFLRETAHNAYRTSSYVISHSLVTMPQLIAPSIVFASITFWTVGLNGGLQGFFFYVLKIYASFWSGASVVTFISGVLPNIMLSYMVAISYLAYCLLLSGFYVNRDRIPIYWMWFHYISLLKFPYEAVLINEFDDPSRCFVKGVQVFDGTLIGGVSDSGKVKLLRTLGMSLRKRITESTCLRTGSDLLAQQSITQLSKWDCLWITFACGLFFRILFYFALLFGSKNKRT
;
A
#
# COMPACT_ATOMS: atom_id res chain seq x y z
N MET A 1 20.89 30.15 -45.80
CA MET A 1 21.41 30.79 -44.58
C MET A 1 22.22 29.73 -43.86
N SER A 2 23.54 29.91 -43.79
CA SER A 2 24.40 28.95 -43.08
C SER A 2 24.17 29.07 -41.57
N LEU A 3 24.37 27.99 -40.82
CA LEU A 3 24.23 27.97 -39.36
C LEU A 3 24.99 29.13 -38.68
N LYS A 4 26.13 29.51 -39.25
CA LYS A 4 26.97 30.62 -38.78
C LYS A 4 26.27 31.97 -38.89
N GLU A 5 25.61 32.23 -40.02
CA GLU A 5 24.88 33.50 -40.25
C GLU A 5 23.66 33.63 -39.33
N ALA A 6 22.99 32.52 -39.02
CA ALA A 6 21.87 32.51 -38.08
C ALA A 6 22.32 32.78 -36.64
N ILE A 7 23.51 32.29 -36.26
CA ILE A 7 24.11 32.54 -34.95
C ILE A 7 24.53 34.02 -34.84
N ASP A 8 25.22 34.58 -35.83
CA ASP A 8 25.63 35.99 -35.83
C ASP A 8 24.44 36.96 -35.86
N ALA A 9 23.39 36.61 -36.60
CA ALA A 9 22.13 37.37 -36.58
C ALA A 9 21.41 37.31 -35.22
N SER A 10 21.65 36.28 -34.42
CA SER A 10 21.06 36.12 -33.08
C SER A 10 21.88 36.82 -32.00
N VAL A 11 23.22 36.84 -32.15
CA VAL A 11 24.16 37.58 -31.29
C VAL A 11 23.99 39.09 -31.48
N SER A 12 23.89 39.57 -32.72
CA SER A 12 23.65 41.00 -33.03
C SER A 12 22.30 41.52 -32.53
N ARG A 13 21.31 40.64 -32.36
CA ARG A 13 20.01 40.95 -31.74
C ARG A 13 20.02 40.90 -30.21
N GLY A 14 21.19 40.72 -29.58
CA GLY A 14 21.34 40.67 -28.12
C GLY A 14 20.71 39.45 -27.45
N LYS A 15 20.33 38.41 -28.21
CA LYS A 15 19.75 37.17 -27.67
C LYS A 15 20.79 36.17 -27.16
N LEU A 16 22.06 36.34 -27.52
CA LEU A 16 23.18 35.54 -27.05
C LEU A 16 24.35 36.48 -26.72
N VAL A 17 24.86 36.40 -25.49
CA VAL A 17 26.06 37.13 -25.07
C VAL A 17 27.28 36.41 -25.67
N SER A 18 28.08 37.13 -26.45
CA SER A 18 29.37 36.65 -26.94
C SER A 18 30.30 36.43 -25.75
N GLY A 19 30.81 35.20 -25.59
CA GLY A 19 31.83 34.90 -24.60
C GLY A 19 33.11 35.68 -24.94
N SER A 20 33.39 36.73 -24.17
CA SER A 20 34.62 37.51 -24.26
C SER A 20 35.84 36.62 -24.01
N SER A 21 36.70 36.47 -25.03
CA SER A 21 38.09 36.07 -24.87
C SER A 21 38.85 37.16 -24.10
N GLY A 22 38.72 37.15 -22.78
CA GLY A 22 39.40 38.08 -21.88
C GLY A 22 39.64 37.40 -20.55
N SER A 23 40.90 37.13 -20.25
CA SER A 23 41.39 36.56 -19.01
C SER A 23 40.95 37.41 -17.80
N ASN A 24 39.86 37.01 -17.14
CA ASN A 24 39.56 37.37 -15.76
C ASN A 24 38.72 36.26 -15.13
N LEU A 25 39.34 35.59 -14.16
CA LEU A 25 38.81 34.46 -13.39
C LEU A 25 37.88 35.00 -12.27
N LEU A 26 36.79 35.65 -12.65
CA LEU A 26 35.77 36.14 -11.71
C LEU A 26 34.47 35.39 -11.96
N SER A 27 34.18 34.46 -11.05
CA SER A 27 32.88 33.83 -10.78
C SER A 27 31.99 33.67 -12.00
N MET A 28 32.07 32.50 -12.62
CA MET A 28 31.01 31.95 -13.46
C MET A 28 29.77 31.81 -12.56
N GLU A 29 28.98 32.89 -12.43
CA GLU A 29 27.67 32.85 -11.80
C GLU A 29 26.90 31.77 -12.55
N THR A 30 26.62 30.67 -11.85
CA THR A 30 25.82 29.59 -12.37
C THR A 30 24.43 30.16 -12.62
N VAL A 31 24.18 30.57 -13.87
CA VAL A 31 22.84 31.03 -14.30
C VAL A 31 21.87 29.96 -13.85
N SER A 32 21.01 30.32 -12.90
CA SER A 32 20.06 29.38 -12.32
C SER A 32 19.20 28.82 -13.47
N SER A 33 19.28 27.51 -13.69
CA SER A 33 18.47 26.83 -14.72
C SER A 33 16.96 26.98 -14.50
N TYR A 34 16.53 27.51 -13.35
CA TYR A 34 15.14 27.70 -12.95
C TYR A 34 14.93 29.09 -12.36
N ALA A 35 13.81 29.75 -12.69
CA ALA A 35 13.52 31.10 -12.20
C ALA A 35 13.14 31.15 -10.71
N ASN A 36 12.60 30.06 -10.15
CA ASN A 36 12.09 30.00 -8.79
C ASN A 36 12.89 29.03 -7.90
N PRO A 37 12.91 29.23 -6.57
CA PRO A 37 13.45 28.24 -5.64
C PRO A 37 12.52 27.01 -5.57
N SER A 38 13.10 25.84 -5.33
CA SER A 38 12.39 24.54 -5.38
C SER A 38 11.19 24.46 -4.44
N LEU A 39 11.29 24.99 -3.21
CA LEU A 39 10.18 24.98 -2.25
C LEU A 39 8.98 25.81 -2.73
N PHE A 40 9.25 26.95 -3.38
CA PHE A 40 8.20 27.80 -3.91
C PHE A 40 7.52 27.14 -5.12
N GLU A 41 8.29 26.47 -5.99
CA GLU A 41 7.74 25.63 -7.06
C GLU A 41 6.84 24.53 -6.49
N THR A 42 7.30 23.80 -5.47
CA THR A 42 6.52 22.73 -4.82
C THR A 42 5.21 23.27 -4.25
N PHE A 43 5.22 24.43 -3.60
CA PHE A 43 4.01 25.05 -3.06
C PHE A 43 3.00 25.43 -4.15
N ILE A 44 3.46 26.04 -5.24
CA ILE A 44 2.60 26.41 -6.37
C ILE A 44 1.99 25.16 -7.02
N LEU A 45 2.82 24.13 -7.25
CA LEU A 45 2.37 22.87 -7.84
C LEU A 45 1.37 22.14 -6.92
N ALA A 46 1.62 22.14 -5.60
CA ALA A 46 0.71 21.55 -4.63
C ALA A 46 -0.63 22.30 -4.60
N LYS A 47 -0.61 23.64 -4.62
CA LYS A 47 -1.82 24.45 -4.72
C LYS A 47 -2.59 24.18 -6.02
N ARG A 48 -1.90 24.04 -7.15
CA ARG A 48 -2.50 23.68 -8.45
C ARG A 48 -3.17 22.30 -8.37
N TYR A 49 -2.46 21.30 -7.86
CA TYR A 49 -2.96 19.93 -7.77
C TYR A 49 -4.14 19.82 -6.80
N MET A 50 -4.08 20.51 -5.66
CA MET A 50 -5.21 20.60 -4.71
C MET A 50 -6.43 21.27 -5.35
N LYS A 51 -6.23 22.35 -6.10
CA LYS A 51 -7.30 23.04 -6.81
C LYS A 51 -7.92 22.17 -7.92
N ASN A 52 -7.12 21.40 -8.64
CA ASN A 52 -7.61 20.44 -9.62
C ASN A 52 -8.44 19.34 -8.95
N TRP A 53 -7.97 18.82 -7.82
CA TRP A 53 -8.70 17.82 -7.04
C TRP A 53 -10.07 18.33 -6.57
N ILE A 54 -10.14 19.54 -5.99
CA ILE A 54 -11.42 20.15 -5.56
C ILE A 54 -12.37 20.38 -6.74
N ARG A 55 -11.83 20.67 -7.93
CA ARG A 55 -12.62 20.97 -9.14
C ARG A 55 -13.08 19.75 -9.91
N MET A 56 -12.61 18.54 -9.56
CA MET A 56 -13.01 17.29 -10.21
C MET A 56 -13.79 16.39 -9.24
N PRO A 57 -14.98 16.82 -8.77
CA PRO A 57 -15.76 16.05 -7.79
C PRO A 57 -16.20 14.69 -8.33
N GLU A 58 -16.38 14.54 -9.64
CA GLU A 58 -16.74 13.27 -10.27
C GLU A 58 -15.69 12.18 -10.03
N LEU A 59 -14.40 12.51 -10.17
CA LEU A 59 -13.30 11.58 -9.94
C LEU A 59 -13.17 11.21 -8.46
N VAL A 60 -13.38 12.18 -7.57
CA VAL A 60 -13.36 11.95 -6.12
C VAL A 60 -14.56 11.10 -5.68
N GLY A 61 -15.74 11.39 -6.22
CA GLY A 61 -16.98 10.68 -5.94
C GLY A 61 -16.92 9.22 -6.40
N THR A 62 -16.43 8.96 -7.62
CA THR A 62 -16.27 7.59 -8.14
C THR A 62 -15.27 6.77 -7.32
N ARG A 63 -14.16 7.38 -6.86
CA ARG A 63 -13.22 6.73 -5.96
C ARG A 63 -13.87 6.33 -4.63
N ILE A 64 -14.54 7.27 -3.96
CA ILE A 64 -15.20 7.00 -2.68
C ILE A 64 -16.30 5.95 -2.86
N ALA A 65 -17.09 6.05 -3.92
CA ALA A 65 -18.13 5.07 -4.25
C ALA A 65 -17.55 3.67 -4.48
N THR A 66 -16.45 3.55 -5.24
CA THR A 66 -15.78 2.26 -5.49
C THR A 66 -15.29 1.62 -4.19
N VAL A 67 -14.65 2.40 -3.32
CA VAL A 67 -14.17 1.93 -2.01
C VAL A 67 -15.35 1.54 -1.10
N MET A 68 -16.44 2.31 -1.13
CA MET A 68 -17.64 2.03 -0.37
C MET A 68 -18.32 0.72 -0.82
N VAL A 69 -18.51 0.54 -2.14
CA VAL A 69 -19.14 -0.66 -2.71
C VAL A 69 -18.29 -1.90 -2.44
N THR A 70 -16.99 -1.84 -2.70
CA THR A 70 -16.08 -2.97 -2.44
C THR A 70 -15.97 -3.30 -0.96
N GLY A 71 -15.87 -2.28 -0.09
CA GLY A 71 -15.88 -2.45 1.35
C GLY A 71 -17.18 -3.07 1.85
N PHE A 72 -18.33 -2.63 1.34
CA PHE A 72 -19.64 -3.16 1.72
C PHE A 72 -19.83 -4.61 1.26
N LEU A 73 -19.44 -4.95 0.04
CA LEU A 73 -19.47 -6.33 -0.46
C LEU A 73 -18.61 -7.24 0.43
N LEU A 74 -17.39 -6.83 0.75
CA LEU A 74 -16.51 -7.62 1.61
C LEU A 74 -17.06 -7.75 3.03
N ALA A 75 -17.58 -6.65 3.59
CA ALA A 75 -18.19 -6.58 4.92
C ALA A 75 -19.41 -7.50 5.07
N THR A 76 -20.26 -7.57 4.06
CA THR A 76 -21.51 -8.36 4.09
C THR A 76 -21.26 -9.85 3.93
N VAL A 77 -20.24 -10.24 3.15
CA VAL A 77 -19.83 -11.65 3.03
C VAL A 77 -19.30 -12.20 4.35
N TYR A 78 -18.55 -11.39 5.11
CA TYR A 78 -17.95 -11.78 6.39
C TYR A 78 -18.71 -11.18 7.58
N TRP A 79 -20.04 -11.17 7.53
CA TRP A 79 -20.87 -10.53 8.54
C TRP A 79 -20.74 -11.19 9.90
N LYS A 80 -20.35 -10.42 10.94
CA LYS A 80 -20.25 -10.83 12.35
C LYS A 80 -19.63 -12.22 12.56
N LEU A 81 -18.30 -12.31 12.41
CA LEU A 81 -17.58 -13.56 12.58
C LEU A 81 -17.55 -14.04 14.02
N ASP A 82 -17.85 -15.33 14.24
CA ASP A 82 -17.79 -15.97 15.55
C ASP A 82 -16.36 -16.26 16.03
N ASN A 83 -16.20 -16.58 17.32
CA ASN A 83 -14.92 -17.02 17.92
C ASN A 83 -14.70 -18.54 17.81
N THR A 84 -15.34 -19.20 16.84
CA THR A 84 -15.16 -20.62 16.58
C THR A 84 -13.85 -20.85 15.79
N PRO A 85 -13.31 -22.08 15.75
CA PRO A 85 -12.16 -22.39 14.89
C PRO A 85 -12.39 -21.99 13.43
N ARG A 86 -13.62 -22.20 12.95
CA ARG A 86 -14.07 -21.78 11.63
C ARG A 86 -14.06 -20.26 11.48
N GLY A 87 -14.65 -19.53 12.43
CA GLY A 87 -14.66 -18.06 12.42
C GLY A 87 -13.24 -17.47 12.44
N ALA A 88 -12.29 -18.09 13.15
CA ALA A 88 -10.89 -17.68 13.13
C ALA A 88 -10.26 -17.82 11.72
N GLN A 89 -10.53 -18.92 11.02
CA GLN A 89 -10.07 -19.12 9.64
C GLN A 89 -10.73 -18.13 8.66
N GLU A 90 -12.02 -17.84 8.85
CA GLU A 90 -12.75 -16.85 8.07
C GLU A 90 -12.20 -15.43 8.30
N ARG A 91 -11.76 -15.09 9.53
CA ARG A 91 -11.04 -13.82 9.82
C ARG A 91 -9.71 -13.72 9.07
N LEU A 92 -8.90 -14.79 9.06
CA LEU A 92 -7.65 -14.83 8.27
C LEU A 92 -7.92 -14.58 6.78
N THR A 93 -8.92 -15.26 6.25
CA THR A 93 -9.33 -15.18 4.84
C THR A 93 -9.87 -13.79 4.50
N PHE A 94 -10.67 -13.19 5.38
CA PHE A 94 -11.15 -11.81 5.25
C PHE A 94 -9.98 -10.84 5.08
N PHE A 95 -8.98 -10.87 5.96
CA PHE A 95 -7.83 -9.97 5.85
C PHE A 95 -6.99 -10.24 4.60
N ALA A 96 -6.84 -11.50 4.20
CA ALA A 96 -6.11 -11.88 3.00
C ALA A 96 -6.76 -11.37 1.71
N PHE A 97 -8.09 -11.25 1.66
CA PHE A 97 -8.80 -10.62 0.53
C PHE A 97 -8.91 -9.10 0.67
N MET A 98 -9.06 -8.60 1.88
CA MET A 98 -9.16 -7.17 2.18
C MET A 98 -7.91 -6.43 1.71
N VAL A 99 -6.73 -6.87 2.13
CA VAL A 99 -5.46 -6.18 1.85
C VAL A 99 -5.25 -5.98 0.34
N PRO A 100 -5.25 -7.00 -0.53
CA PRO A 100 -5.14 -6.81 -1.98
C PRO A 100 -6.24 -5.93 -2.58
N THR A 101 -7.49 -6.06 -2.12
CA THR A 101 -8.62 -5.27 -2.63
C THR A 101 -8.38 -3.77 -2.49
N MET A 102 -7.77 -3.34 -1.39
CA MET A 102 -7.39 -1.95 -1.17
C MET A 102 -6.36 -1.46 -2.19
N PHE A 103 -5.37 -2.31 -2.53
CA PHE A 103 -4.37 -1.99 -3.55
C PHE A 103 -4.97 -1.99 -4.96
N TYR A 104 -5.92 -2.88 -5.25
CA TYR A 104 -6.65 -2.87 -6.52
C TYR A 104 -7.49 -1.60 -6.69
N CYS A 105 -8.09 -1.07 -5.62
CA CYS A 105 -8.80 0.21 -5.67
C CYS A 105 -7.89 1.37 -6.11
N CYS A 106 -6.58 1.31 -5.79
CA CYS A 106 -5.62 2.34 -6.20
C CYS A 106 -5.29 2.34 -7.69
N LEU A 107 -5.69 1.31 -8.45
CA LEU A 107 -5.45 1.22 -9.90
C LEU A 107 -6.19 2.29 -10.69
N ASP A 108 -7.23 2.89 -10.13
CA ASP A 108 -7.94 4.04 -10.70
C ASP A 108 -7.02 5.25 -10.98
N ASN A 109 -5.86 5.34 -10.30
CA ASN A 109 -4.85 6.38 -10.52
C ASN A 109 -4.09 6.24 -11.85
N VAL A 110 -4.04 5.04 -12.44
CA VAL A 110 -3.25 4.77 -13.66
C VAL A 110 -3.60 5.72 -14.81
N PRO A 111 -4.87 5.81 -15.26
CA PRO A 111 -5.23 6.66 -16.40
C PRO A 111 -5.05 8.14 -16.10
N VAL A 112 -5.42 8.58 -14.89
CA VAL A 112 -5.28 9.97 -14.44
C VAL A 112 -3.81 10.39 -14.52
N PHE A 113 -2.92 9.55 -13.98
CA PHE A 113 -1.50 9.85 -13.98
C PHE A 113 -0.89 9.87 -15.39
N ILE A 114 -1.25 8.91 -16.25
CA ILE A 114 -0.73 8.86 -17.62
C ILE A 114 -1.13 10.12 -18.41
N GLN A 115 -2.33 10.66 -18.19
CA GLN A 115 -2.76 11.93 -18.77
C GLN A 115 -1.95 13.12 -18.21
N GLU A 116 -1.80 13.21 -16.88
CA GLU A 116 -1.02 14.28 -16.25
C GLU A 116 0.46 14.26 -16.65
N ARG A 117 1.02 13.08 -16.90
CA ARG A 117 2.41 12.91 -17.35
C ARG A 117 2.68 13.66 -18.65
N TYR A 118 1.73 13.72 -19.57
CA TYR A 118 1.90 14.47 -20.81
C TYR A 118 2.09 15.97 -20.55
N ILE A 119 1.28 16.54 -19.63
CA ILE A 119 1.39 17.93 -19.20
C ILE A 119 2.73 18.15 -18.51
N PHE A 120 3.12 17.25 -17.59
CA PHE A 120 4.40 17.29 -16.89
C PHE A 120 5.60 17.32 -17.85
N LEU A 121 5.62 16.44 -18.85
CA LEU A 121 6.71 16.38 -19.82
C LEU A 121 6.82 17.67 -20.63
N ARG A 122 5.68 18.24 -21.04
CA ARG A 122 5.63 19.52 -21.76
C ARG A 122 6.12 20.70 -20.92
N GLU A 123 5.71 20.78 -19.66
CA GLU A 123 6.12 21.87 -18.75
C GLU A 123 7.61 21.76 -18.38
N THR A 124 8.10 20.53 -18.15
CA THR A 124 9.50 20.29 -17.83
C THR A 124 10.41 20.51 -19.04
N ALA A 125 9.95 20.25 -20.27
CA ALA A 125 10.71 20.57 -21.50
C ALA A 125 11.04 22.06 -21.64
N HIS A 126 10.17 22.94 -21.11
CA HIS A 126 10.39 24.39 -21.06
C HIS A 126 11.08 24.86 -19.77
N ASN A 127 11.60 23.92 -18.95
CA ASN A 127 12.21 24.18 -17.64
C ASN A 127 11.32 25.03 -16.71
N ALA A 128 10.00 24.83 -16.75
CA ALA A 128 9.06 25.59 -15.92
C ALA A 128 9.22 25.30 -14.41
N TYR A 129 9.58 24.06 -14.06
CA TYR A 129 9.86 23.61 -12.70
C TYR A 129 10.68 22.32 -12.70
N ARG A 130 11.24 21.95 -11.54
CA ARG A 130 12.04 20.72 -11.38
C ARG A 130 11.18 19.47 -11.21
N THR A 131 11.67 18.33 -11.71
CA THR A 131 11.02 17.01 -11.50
C THR A 131 10.84 16.67 -10.02
N SER A 132 11.80 17.05 -9.16
CA SER A 132 11.70 16.84 -7.71
C SER A 132 10.55 17.66 -7.10
N SER A 133 10.41 18.93 -7.51
CA SER A 133 9.31 19.80 -7.06
C SER A 133 7.94 19.19 -7.41
N TYR A 134 7.81 18.60 -8.59
CA TYR A 134 6.61 17.88 -9.04
C TYR A 134 6.31 16.65 -8.16
N VAL A 135 7.27 15.73 -8.00
CA VAL A 135 7.03 14.49 -7.25
C VAL A 135 6.70 14.76 -5.79
N ILE A 136 7.37 15.72 -5.16
CA ILE A 136 7.11 16.12 -3.77
C ILE A 136 5.71 16.75 -3.66
N SER A 137 5.37 17.68 -4.55
CA SER A 137 4.04 18.33 -4.53
C SER A 137 2.90 17.33 -4.72
N HIS A 138 3.04 16.40 -5.67
CA HIS A 138 2.06 15.34 -5.90
C HIS A 138 1.94 14.43 -4.69
N SER A 139 3.07 14.04 -4.07
CA SER A 139 3.09 13.19 -2.89
C SER A 139 2.36 13.84 -1.71
N LEU A 140 2.66 15.11 -1.43
CA LEU A 140 2.06 15.87 -0.34
C LEU A 140 0.54 16.03 -0.48
N VAL A 141 0.03 16.20 -1.70
CA VAL A 141 -1.42 16.34 -1.91
C VAL A 141 -2.13 14.98 -2.01
N THR A 142 -1.46 13.91 -2.47
CA THR A 142 -2.06 12.58 -2.44
C THR A 142 -2.35 12.12 -1.00
N MET A 143 -1.48 12.41 -0.03
CA MET A 143 -1.67 11.98 1.36
C MET A 143 -3.04 12.37 1.96
N PRO A 144 -3.46 13.65 2.00
CA PRO A 144 -4.76 14.03 2.55
C PRO A 144 -5.95 13.46 1.76
N GLN A 145 -5.80 13.22 0.45
CA GLN A 145 -6.86 12.62 -0.38
C GLN A 145 -7.20 11.19 0.02
N LEU A 146 -6.26 10.47 0.64
CA LEU A 146 -6.44 9.07 1.05
C LEU A 146 -7.12 8.94 2.41
N ILE A 147 -7.24 10.02 3.19
CA ILE A 147 -7.86 9.97 4.54
C ILE A 147 -9.32 9.56 4.46
N ALA A 148 -10.10 10.20 3.58
CA ALA A 148 -11.52 9.92 3.42
C ALA A 148 -11.81 8.46 3.01
N PRO A 149 -11.24 7.90 1.93
CA PRO A 149 -11.49 6.50 1.57
C PRO A 149 -11.00 5.52 2.65
N SER A 150 -9.93 5.86 3.37
CA SER A 150 -9.42 5.05 4.48
C SER A 150 -10.42 4.91 5.62
N ILE A 151 -11.00 6.04 6.06
CA ILE A 151 -12.00 6.07 7.13
C ILE A 151 -13.28 5.37 6.68
N VAL A 152 -13.75 5.63 5.46
CA VAL A 152 -14.96 5.00 4.92
C VAL A 152 -14.81 3.48 4.87
N PHE A 153 -13.71 2.98 4.29
CA PHE A 153 -13.47 1.54 4.21
C PHE A 153 -13.38 0.90 5.59
N ALA A 154 -12.59 1.49 6.50
CA ALA A 154 -12.41 0.99 7.85
C ALA A 154 -13.72 0.98 8.66
N SER A 155 -14.53 2.04 8.54
CA SER A 155 -15.80 2.15 9.28
C SER A 155 -16.81 1.12 8.81
N ILE A 156 -16.84 0.84 7.50
CA ILE A 156 -17.71 -0.19 6.94
C ILE A 156 -17.25 -1.56 7.44
N THR A 157 -15.98 -1.92 7.25
CA THR A 157 -15.53 -3.30 7.50
C THR A 157 -15.36 -3.64 8.97
N PHE A 158 -14.86 -2.73 9.81
CA PHE A 158 -14.51 -3.04 11.20
C PHE A 158 -15.72 -3.45 12.03
N TRP A 159 -16.80 -2.67 11.95
CA TRP A 159 -18.00 -2.88 12.75
C TRP A 159 -18.91 -3.98 12.21
N THR A 160 -19.03 -4.13 10.89
CA THR A 160 -19.89 -5.15 10.28
C THR A 160 -19.33 -6.56 10.44
N VAL A 161 -18.00 -6.72 10.33
CA VAL A 161 -17.33 -8.01 10.48
C VAL A 161 -17.22 -8.41 11.95
N GLY A 162 -17.29 -7.45 12.88
CA GLY A 162 -17.10 -7.69 14.30
C GLY A 162 -15.63 -7.91 14.65
N LEU A 163 -14.77 -7.04 14.12
CA LEU A 163 -13.34 -6.99 14.45
C LEU A 163 -13.13 -6.52 15.90
N ASN A 164 -11.98 -6.85 16.46
CA ASN A 164 -11.67 -6.67 17.87
C ASN A 164 -10.79 -5.46 18.15
N GLY A 165 -10.68 -5.11 19.45
CA GLY A 165 -9.83 -4.04 19.96
C GLY A 165 -10.59 -2.74 20.26
N GLY A 166 -11.93 -2.75 20.17
CA GLY A 166 -12.76 -1.58 20.48
C GLY A 166 -12.33 -0.33 19.71
N LEU A 167 -12.30 0.82 20.38
CA LEU A 167 -11.89 2.07 19.75
C LEU A 167 -10.38 2.12 19.44
N GLN A 168 -9.53 1.57 20.30
CA GLN A 168 -8.07 1.60 20.09
C GLN A 168 -7.67 0.74 18.87
N GLY A 169 -8.23 -0.46 18.76
CA GLY A 169 -8.05 -1.35 17.62
C GLY A 169 -8.60 -0.74 16.33
N PHE A 170 -9.73 -0.02 16.40
CA PHE A 170 -10.29 0.71 15.26
C PHE A 170 -9.34 1.81 14.77
N PHE A 171 -8.81 2.67 15.65
CA PHE A 171 -7.89 3.73 15.24
C PHE A 171 -6.61 3.16 14.60
N PHE A 172 -6.05 2.10 15.18
CA PHE A 172 -4.90 1.43 14.58
C PHE A 172 -5.25 0.85 13.20
N TYR A 173 -6.42 0.22 13.06
CA TYR A 173 -6.91 -0.32 11.80
C TYR A 173 -7.09 0.76 10.72
N VAL A 174 -7.65 1.92 11.07
CA VAL A 174 -7.75 3.09 10.17
C VAL A 174 -6.37 3.57 9.73
N LEU A 175 -5.42 3.73 10.66
CA LEU A 175 -4.05 4.14 10.32
C LEU A 175 -3.35 3.11 9.42
N LYS A 176 -3.59 1.82 9.67
CA LYS A 176 -3.07 0.75 8.83
C LYS A 176 -3.62 0.79 7.42
N ILE A 177 -4.93 0.94 7.30
CA ILE A 177 -5.63 1.09 6.03
C ILE A 177 -5.11 2.30 5.26
N TYR A 178 -4.91 3.42 5.94
CA TYR A 178 -4.33 4.63 5.36
C TYR A 178 -2.91 4.40 4.84
N ALA A 179 -2.04 3.74 5.62
CA ALA A 179 -0.69 3.39 5.18
C ALA A 179 -0.71 2.45 3.96
N SER A 180 -1.65 1.52 3.89
CA SER A 180 -1.84 0.62 2.74
C SER A 180 -2.28 1.37 1.48
N PHE A 181 -3.26 2.27 1.58
CA PHE A 181 -3.65 3.14 0.47
C PHE A 181 -2.49 4.01 -0.01
N TRP A 182 -1.70 4.55 0.92
CA TRP A 182 -0.50 5.35 0.58
C TRP A 182 0.55 4.53 -0.19
N SER A 183 0.85 3.32 0.30
CA SER A 183 1.78 2.40 -0.36
C SER A 183 1.26 1.98 -1.74
N GLY A 184 -0.01 1.57 -1.83
CA GLY A 184 -0.64 1.17 -3.09
C GLY A 184 -0.68 2.30 -4.12
N ALA A 185 -1.11 3.50 -3.74
CA ALA A 185 -1.12 4.66 -4.63
C ALA A 185 0.28 5.00 -5.15
N SER A 186 1.30 4.88 -4.30
CA SER A 186 2.69 5.16 -4.67
C SER A 186 3.24 4.15 -5.68
N VAL A 187 2.93 2.87 -5.52
CA VAL A 187 3.33 1.80 -6.43
C VAL A 187 2.64 1.94 -7.78
N VAL A 188 1.33 2.22 -7.78
CA VAL A 188 0.59 2.46 -9.01
C VAL A 188 1.12 3.68 -9.76
N THR A 189 1.47 4.75 -9.02
CA THR A 189 2.10 5.95 -9.61
C THR A 189 3.48 5.61 -10.21
N PHE A 190 4.28 4.81 -9.52
CA PHE A 190 5.56 4.32 -10.05
C PHE A 190 5.40 3.55 -11.36
N ILE A 191 4.51 2.55 -11.38
CA ILE A 191 4.22 1.73 -12.57
C ILE A 191 3.78 2.63 -13.73
N SER A 192 2.89 3.59 -13.47
CA SER A 192 2.40 4.54 -14.47
C SER A 192 3.46 5.56 -14.94
N GLY A 193 4.48 5.79 -14.12
CA GLY A 193 5.67 6.57 -14.49
C GLY A 193 6.61 5.83 -15.43
N VAL A 194 6.73 4.50 -15.27
CA VAL A 194 7.57 3.65 -16.11
C VAL A 194 6.86 3.34 -17.44
N LEU A 195 5.61 2.90 -17.37
CA LEU A 195 4.86 2.39 -18.50
C LEU A 195 3.98 3.48 -19.14
N PRO A 196 4.06 3.70 -20.47
CA PRO A 196 3.28 4.73 -21.14
C PRO A 196 1.85 4.27 -21.49
N ASN A 197 1.58 2.96 -21.50
CA ASN A 197 0.31 2.39 -21.94
C ASN A 197 -0.54 1.99 -20.73
N ILE A 198 -1.81 2.43 -20.71
CA ILE A 198 -2.76 2.17 -19.61
C ILE A 198 -3.00 0.67 -19.41
N MET A 199 -3.27 -0.07 -20.48
CA MET A 199 -3.58 -1.50 -20.41
C MET A 199 -2.39 -2.31 -19.91
N LEU A 200 -1.19 -2.00 -20.39
CA LEU A 200 0.05 -2.64 -19.92
C LEU A 200 0.29 -2.36 -18.42
N SER A 201 0.06 -1.13 -17.97
CA SER A 201 0.16 -0.76 -16.55
C SER A 201 -0.79 -1.57 -15.67
N TYR A 202 -2.04 -1.80 -16.10
CA TYR A 202 -2.97 -2.65 -15.37
C TYR A 202 -2.49 -4.10 -15.29
N MET A 203 -2.07 -4.69 -16.41
CA MET A 203 -1.60 -6.08 -16.44
C MET A 203 -0.41 -6.30 -15.50
N VAL A 204 0.57 -5.39 -15.53
CA VAL A 204 1.75 -5.45 -14.66
C VAL A 204 1.36 -5.26 -13.20
N ALA A 205 0.53 -4.27 -12.89
CA ALA A 205 0.14 -3.99 -11.50
C ALA A 205 -0.68 -5.12 -10.89
N ILE A 206 -1.67 -5.67 -11.62
CA ILE A 206 -2.49 -6.78 -11.14
C ILE A 206 -1.64 -8.04 -10.95
N SER A 207 -0.77 -8.36 -11.91
CA SER A 207 0.13 -9.52 -11.81
C SER A 207 1.07 -9.39 -10.61
N TYR A 208 1.67 -8.21 -10.42
CA TYR A 208 2.56 -7.94 -9.29
C TYR A 208 1.84 -8.08 -7.94
N LEU A 209 0.61 -7.55 -7.81
CA LEU A 209 -0.19 -7.68 -6.59
C LEU A 209 -0.59 -9.14 -6.32
N ALA A 210 -0.89 -9.92 -7.36
CA ALA A 210 -1.20 -11.34 -7.23
C ALA A 210 -0.01 -12.15 -6.68
N TYR A 211 1.22 -11.92 -7.19
CA TYR A 211 2.43 -12.54 -6.64
C TYR A 211 2.73 -12.07 -5.21
N CYS A 212 2.49 -10.78 -4.91
CA CYS A 212 2.64 -10.26 -3.55
C CYS A 212 1.68 -10.96 -2.58
N LEU A 213 0.45 -11.26 -3.01
CA LEU A 213 -0.55 -11.98 -2.21
C LEU A 213 -0.12 -13.43 -1.97
N LEU A 214 0.34 -14.13 -3.01
CA LEU A 214 0.83 -15.51 -2.89
C LEU A 214 1.92 -15.65 -1.82
N LEU A 215 2.84 -14.69 -1.79
CA LEU A 215 4.00 -14.68 -0.88
C LEU A 215 3.79 -13.80 0.37
N SER A 216 2.56 -13.34 0.64
CA SER A 216 2.23 -12.47 1.79
C SER A 216 2.26 -13.17 3.14
N GLY A 217 2.30 -14.51 3.16
CA GLY A 217 2.19 -15.34 4.37
C GLY A 217 0.83 -16.04 4.52
N PHE A 218 -0.19 -15.67 3.75
CA PHE A 218 -1.51 -16.32 3.79
C PHE A 218 -1.55 -17.68 3.07
N TYR A 219 -1.21 -17.71 1.78
CA TYR A 219 -1.26 -18.96 0.98
C TYR A 219 -0.09 -19.89 1.30
N VAL A 220 1.10 -19.32 1.48
CA VAL A 220 2.33 -20.05 1.82
C VAL A 220 2.93 -19.39 3.05
N ASN A 221 2.95 -20.12 4.16
CA ASN A 221 3.62 -19.68 5.39
C ASN A 221 5.11 -19.47 5.14
N ARG A 222 5.69 -18.48 5.81
CA ARG A 222 7.12 -18.09 5.68
C ARG A 222 8.08 -19.28 5.73
N ASP A 223 7.88 -20.22 6.66
CA ASP A 223 8.80 -21.35 6.88
C ASP A 223 8.77 -22.40 5.77
N ARG A 224 7.77 -22.34 4.89
CA ARG A 224 7.63 -23.21 3.71
C ARG A 224 8.07 -22.54 2.41
N ILE A 225 8.39 -21.24 2.44
CA ILE A 225 8.85 -20.52 1.25
C ILE A 225 10.29 -20.97 0.93
N PRO A 226 10.57 -21.40 -0.32
CA PRO A 226 11.93 -21.75 -0.71
C PRO A 226 12.89 -20.56 -0.54
N ILE A 227 14.13 -20.81 -0.11
CA ILE A 227 15.12 -19.78 0.22
C ILE A 227 15.32 -18.76 -0.93
N TYR A 228 15.26 -19.22 -2.18
CA TYR A 228 15.41 -18.37 -3.36
C TYR A 228 14.23 -17.41 -3.62
N TRP A 229 13.07 -17.61 -2.99
CA TRP A 229 11.91 -16.68 -3.03
C TRP A 229 11.77 -15.82 -1.78
N MET A 230 12.57 -16.06 -0.73
CA MET A 230 12.46 -15.34 0.54
C MET A 230 12.66 -13.83 0.40
N TRP A 231 13.50 -13.37 -0.53
CA TRP A 231 13.69 -11.93 -0.79
C TRP A 231 12.38 -11.26 -1.25
N PHE A 232 11.60 -11.93 -2.09
CA PHE A 232 10.34 -11.40 -2.60
C PHE A 232 9.28 -11.34 -1.50
N HIS A 233 9.28 -12.30 -0.56
CA HIS A 233 8.43 -12.25 0.63
C HIS A 233 8.65 -10.96 1.44
N TYR A 234 9.90 -10.54 1.66
CA TYR A 234 10.18 -9.28 2.39
C TYR A 234 9.96 -8.00 1.57
N ILE A 235 9.99 -8.08 0.24
CA ILE A 235 9.67 -6.96 -0.66
C ILE A 235 8.16 -6.85 -0.92
N SER A 236 7.39 -7.91 -0.63
CA SER A 236 5.94 -7.94 -0.85
C SER A 236 5.25 -6.82 -0.06
N LEU A 237 4.51 -5.99 -0.80
CA LEU A 237 3.74 -4.88 -0.24
C LEU A 237 2.56 -5.32 0.60
N LEU A 238 2.08 -6.55 0.40
CA LEU A 238 0.87 -7.06 1.04
C LEU A 238 1.19 -7.79 2.36
N LYS A 239 2.44 -8.25 2.53
CA LYS A 239 2.92 -8.91 3.75
C LYS A 239 2.69 -8.04 4.99
N PHE A 240 3.30 -6.86 5.05
CA PHE A 240 3.29 -6.02 6.27
C PHE A 240 1.91 -5.45 6.63
N PRO A 241 1.03 -5.07 5.67
CA PRO A 241 -0.35 -4.78 5.98
C PRO A 241 -1.09 -5.97 6.57
N TYR A 242 -0.95 -7.16 5.97
CA TYR A 242 -1.62 -8.39 6.41
C TYR A 242 -1.17 -8.79 7.82
N GLU A 243 0.13 -8.87 8.08
CA GLU A 243 0.65 -9.20 9.42
C GLU A 243 0.18 -8.20 10.49
N ALA A 244 0.17 -6.90 10.18
CA ALA A 244 -0.23 -5.89 11.17
C ALA A 244 -1.70 -5.95 11.55
N VAL A 245 -2.61 -6.17 10.59
CA VAL A 245 -4.04 -6.28 10.89
C VAL A 245 -4.35 -7.57 11.65
N LEU A 246 -3.60 -8.65 11.37
CA LEU A 246 -3.68 -9.88 12.14
C LEU A 246 -3.20 -9.71 13.58
N ILE A 247 -2.04 -9.09 13.78
CA ILE A 247 -1.53 -8.83 15.14
C ILE A 247 -2.54 -7.97 15.91
N ASN A 248 -3.16 -6.97 15.28
CA ASN A 248 -4.16 -6.13 15.93
C ASN A 248 -5.45 -6.89 16.30
N GLU A 249 -5.91 -7.80 15.45
CA GLU A 249 -7.11 -8.60 15.70
C GLU A 249 -6.89 -9.65 16.81
N PHE A 250 -5.74 -10.31 16.77
CA PHE A 250 -5.39 -11.43 17.64
C PHE A 250 -4.55 -11.04 18.88
N ASP A 251 -4.44 -9.74 19.17
CA ASP A 251 -3.65 -9.19 20.29
C ASP A 251 -4.25 -9.56 21.66
N ASP A 252 -5.57 -9.80 21.72
CA ASP A 252 -6.29 -10.04 22.97
C ASP A 252 -6.07 -11.48 23.49
N PRO A 253 -5.34 -11.66 24.61
CA PRO A 253 -5.04 -12.98 25.15
C PRO A 253 -6.25 -13.66 25.80
N SER A 254 -7.32 -12.92 26.10
CA SER A 254 -8.51 -13.47 26.75
C SER A 254 -9.41 -14.23 25.77
N ARG A 255 -9.26 -13.99 24.46
CA ARG A 255 -10.10 -14.61 23.43
C ARG A 255 -9.59 -16.00 23.08
N CYS A 256 -10.49 -16.96 23.22
CA CYS A 256 -10.27 -18.32 22.81
C CYS A 256 -10.92 -18.61 21.45
N PHE A 257 -10.13 -19.14 20.52
CA PHE A 257 -10.62 -19.50 19.18
C PHE A 257 -10.87 -21.01 19.03
N VAL A 258 -10.20 -21.83 19.84
CA VAL A 258 -10.42 -23.29 19.85
C VAL A 258 -10.59 -23.77 21.28
N LYS A 259 -11.82 -24.16 21.61
CA LYS A 259 -12.15 -24.80 22.90
C LYS A 259 -11.89 -26.31 22.84
N GLY A 260 -11.84 -26.94 24.02
CA GLY A 260 -11.60 -28.38 24.20
C GLY A 260 -12.34 -29.27 23.21
N VAL A 261 -13.67 -29.21 23.18
CA VAL A 261 -14.49 -30.07 22.29
C VAL A 261 -14.28 -29.74 20.81
N GLN A 262 -14.05 -28.47 20.51
CA GLN A 262 -13.90 -27.94 19.15
C GLN A 262 -12.56 -28.30 18.50
N VAL A 263 -11.59 -28.81 19.26
CA VAL A 263 -10.32 -29.31 18.67
C VAL A 263 -10.54 -30.48 17.72
N PHE A 264 -11.63 -31.25 17.90
CA PHE A 264 -11.95 -32.37 17.02
C PHE A 264 -12.75 -31.95 15.78
N ASP A 265 -13.20 -30.70 15.70
CA ASP A 265 -13.95 -30.21 14.54
C ASP A 265 -13.01 -30.15 13.33
N GLY A 266 -13.40 -30.83 12.24
CA GLY A 266 -12.53 -31.02 11.06
C GLY A 266 -11.61 -32.24 11.11
N THR A 267 -11.70 -33.06 12.17
CA THR A 267 -11.03 -34.38 12.24
C THR A 267 -12.03 -35.52 11.97
N LEU A 268 -11.52 -36.75 11.77
CA LEU A 268 -12.36 -37.96 11.64
C LEU A 268 -13.26 -38.21 12.88
N ILE A 269 -12.94 -37.60 14.02
CA ILE A 269 -13.66 -37.74 15.29
C ILE A 269 -14.72 -36.63 15.45
N GLY A 270 -14.83 -35.70 14.49
CA GLY A 270 -15.76 -34.57 14.54
C GLY A 270 -17.24 -34.99 14.66
N GLY A 271 -17.61 -36.14 14.10
CA GLY A 271 -18.97 -36.69 14.15
C GLY A 271 -19.33 -37.48 15.42
N VAL A 272 -18.38 -37.66 16.35
CA VAL A 272 -18.64 -38.35 17.63
C VAL A 272 -19.46 -37.43 18.55
N SER A 273 -20.34 -38.03 19.36
CA SER A 273 -21.13 -37.27 20.35
C SER A 273 -20.23 -36.48 21.30
N ASP A 274 -20.74 -35.35 21.79
CA ASP A 274 -19.99 -34.47 22.69
C ASP A 274 -19.52 -35.21 23.96
N SER A 275 -20.34 -36.13 24.49
CA SER A 275 -19.95 -36.99 25.61
C SER A 275 -18.74 -37.88 25.30
N GLY A 276 -18.64 -38.39 24.07
CA GLY A 276 -17.48 -39.14 23.58
C GLY A 276 -16.23 -38.27 23.45
N LYS A 277 -16.37 -37.07 22.88
CA LYS A 277 -15.28 -36.08 22.77
C LYS A 277 -14.72 -35.71 24.14
N VAL A 278 -15.57 -35.52 25.15
CA VAL A 278 -15.16 -35.17 26.51
C VAL A 278 -14.40 -36.28 27.20
N LYS A 279 -14.81 -37.53 27.00
CA LYS A 279 -14.08 -38.70 27.51
C LYS A 279 -12.68 -38.76 26.90
N LEU A 280 -12.55 -38.50 25.59
CA LEU A 280 -11.25 -38.42 24.91
C LEU A 280 -10.39 -37.27 25.45
N LEU A 281 -10.97 -36.08 25.66
CA LEU A 281 -10.25 -34.96 26.26
C LEU A 281 -9.71 -35.29 27.66
N ARG A 282 -10.47 -36.02 28.47
CA ARG A 282 -10.02 -36.46 29.79
C ARG A 282 -8.83 -37.42 29.68
N THR A 283 -8.87 -38.37 28.76
CA THR A 283 -7.76 -39.29 28.49
C THR A 283 -6.51 -38.54 28.02
N LEU A 284 -6.66 -37.63 27.05
CA LEU A 284 -5.59 -36.76 26.58
C LEU A 284 -5.01 -35.90 27.70
N GLY A 285 -5.88 -35.35 28.55
CA GLY A 285 -5.48 -34.54 29.71
C GLY A 285 -4.64 -35.33 30.72
N MET A 286 -4.96 -36.60 30.95
CA MET A 286 -4.14 -37.48 31.80
C MET A 286 -2.76 -37.71 31.19
N SER A 287 -2.65 -37.95 29.88
CA SER A 287 -1.36 -38.12 29.18
C SER A 287 -0.52 -36.84 29.17
N LEU A 288 -1.16 -35.68 28.99
CA LEU A 288 -0.49 -34.37 28.94
C LEU A 288 -0.24 -33.76 30.33
N ARG A 289 -0.59 -34.47 31.41
CA ARG A 289 -0.57 -33.95 32.81
C ARG A 289 -1.27 -32.60 32.96
N LYS A 290 -2.33 -32.35 32.18
CA LYS A 290 -3.10 -31.09 32.16
C LYS A 290 -4.59 -31.38 32.20
N ARG A 291 -5.33 -30.70 33.06
CA ARG A 291 -6.79 -30.89 33.15
C ARG A 291 -7.47 -30.18 31.98
N ILE A 292 -7.83 -30.93 30.94
CA ILE A 292 -8.56 -30.42 29.76
C ILE A 292 -10.05 -30.72 29.94
N THR A 293 -10.87 -29.68 29.92
CA THR A 293 -12.33 -29.72 29.99
C THR A 293 -12.94 -29.22 28.70
N GLU A 294 -14.26 -29.32 28.57
CA GLU A 294 -15.03 -28.88 27.40
C GLU A 294 -14.74 -27.42 27.00
N SER A 295 -14.66 -26.54 27.99
CA SER A 295 -14.47 -25.10 27.81
C SER A 295 -13.02 -24.65 27.94
N THR A 296 -12.07 -25.56 28.19
CA THR A 296 -10.65 -25.21 28.29
C THR A 296 -10.19 -24.62 26.97
N CYS A 297 -9.53 -23.47 27.02
CA CYS A 297 -8.95 -22.88 25.83
C CYS A 297 -7.68 -23.62 25.40
N LEU A 298 -7.68 -24.12 24.17
CA LEU A 298 -6.56 -24.89 23.61
C LEU A 298 -5.73 -24.07 22.60
N ARG A 299 -6.35 -23.13 21.88
CA ARG A 299 -5.63 -22.18 21.03
C ARG A 299 -6.14 -20.76 21.22
N THR A 300 -5.18 -19.87 21.48
CA THR A 300 -5.35 -18.43 21.62
C THR A 300 -4.94 -17.70 20.33
N GLY A 301 -5.15 -16.38 20.27
CA GLY A 301 -4.72 -15.56 19.13
C GLY A 301 -3.21 -15.64 18.86
N SER A 302 -2.38 -15.65 19.91
CA SER A 302 -0.93 -15.79 19.77
C SER A 302 -0.50 -17.12 19.15
N ASP A 303 -1.23 -18.20 19.43
CA ASP A 303 -0.97 -19.50 18.83
C ASP A 303 -1.29 -19.51 17.33
N LEU A 304 -2.36 -18.80 16.93
CA LEU A 304 -2.71 -18.62 15.51
C LEU A 304 -1.68 -17.77 14.77
N LEU A 305 -1.19 -16.70 15.38
CA LEU A 305 -0.11 -15.87 14.82
C LEU A 305 1.19 -16.67 14.70
N ALA A 306 1.53 -17.47 15.71
CA ALA A 306 2.69 -18.36 15.68
C ALA A 306 2.58 -19.41 14.56
N GLN A 307 1.38 -19.97 14.33
CA GLN A 307 1.14 -20.91 13.24
C GLN A 307 1.33 -20.29 11.85
N GLN A 308 1.09 -18.99 11.71
CA GLN A 308 1.32 -18.21 10.48
C GLN A 308 2.77 -17.69 10.38
N SER A 309 3.65 -18.03 11.32
CA SER A 309 5.03 -17.54 11.43
C SER A 309 5.14 -16.01 11.63
N ILE A 310 4.10 -15.39 12.22
CA ILE A 310 4.00 -13.93 12.47
C ILE A 310 4.40 -13.63 13.91
N THR A 311 5.71 -13.70 14.22
CA THR A 311 6.23 -13.47 15.59
C THR A 311 7.38 -12.47 15.66
N GLN A 312 7.83 -11.96 14.51
CA GLN A 312 9.10 -11.22 14.44
C GLN A 312 8.95 -9.70 14.56
N LEU A 313 7.80 -9.15 14.15
CA LEU A 313 7.59 -7.70 14.02
C LEU A 313 6.39 -7.28 14.85
N SER A 314 6.48 -6.10 15.47
CA SER A 314 5.33 -5.51 16.14
C SER A 314 4.35 -4.92 15.12
N LYS A 315 3.10 -4.72 15.54
CA LYS A 315 2.08 -4.07 14.71
C LYS A 315 2.50 -2.66 14.23
N TRP A 316 3.26 -1.94 15.05
CA TRP A 316 3.79 -0.61 14.73
C TRP A 316 4.96 -0.66 13.77
N ASP A 317 5.87 -1.62 13.89
CA ASP A 317 6.98 -1.79 12.94
C ASP A 317 6.43 -2.07 11.54
N CYS A 318 5.47 -2.99 11.44
CA CYS A 318 4.79 -3.24 10.19
C CYS A 318 4.12 -1.99 9.63
N LEU A 319 3.60 -1.09 10.47
CA LEU A 319 3.01 0.20 10.04
C LEU A 319 4.04 1.11 9.42
N TRP A 320 5.16 1.33 10.10
CA TRP A 320 6.24 2.16 9.59
C TRP A 320 6.85 1.59 8.32
N ILE A 321 7.03 0.28 8.24
CA ILE A 321 7.53 -0.38 7.02
C ILE A 321 6.56 -0.16 5.86
N THR A 322 5.25 -0.34 6.07
CA THR A 322 4.25 -0.10 5.01
C THR A 322 4.29 1.34 4.51
N PHE A 323 4.40 2.30 5.44
CA PHE A 323 4.49 3.72 5.11
C PHE A 323 5.78 4.07 4.37
N ALA A 324 6.91 3.50 4.82
CA ALA A 324 8.21 3.66 4.21
C ALA A 324 8.27 3.05 2.80
N CYS A 325 7.61 1.92 2.55
CA CYS A 325 7.45 1.36 1.20
C CYS A 325 6.78 2.38 0.26
N GLY A 326 5.74 3.08 0.71
CA GLY A 326 5.11 4.14 -0.09
C GLY A 326 6.10 5.25 -0.48
N LEU A 327 6.90 5.73 0.47
CA LEU A 327 7.95 6.73 0.20
C LEU A 327 9.01 6.20 -0.76
N PHE A 328 9.45 4.95 -0.59
CA PHE A 328 10.40 4.28 -1.47
C PHE A 328 9.90 4.25 -2.92
N PHE A 329 8.65 3.88 -3.16
CA PHE A 329 8.08 3.89 -4.51
C PHE A 329 7.92 5.30 -5.09
N ARG A 330 7.72 6.34 -4.26
CA ARG A 330 7.76 7.75 -4.71
C ARG A 330 9.16 8.16 -5.15
N ILE A 331 10.21 7.69 -4.46
CA ILE A 331 11.61 7.92 -4.86
C ILE A 331 11.91 7.21 -6.18
N LEU A 332 11.51 5.93 -6.33
CA LEU A 332 11.65 5.21 -7.59
C LEU A 332 10.91 5.90 -8.74
N PHE A 333 9.72 6.43 -8.46
CA PHE A 333 8.94 7.21 -9.41
C PHE A 333 9.66 8.50 -9.85
N TYR A 334 10.34 9.20 -8.94
CA TYR A 334 11.21 10.33 -9.32
C TYR A 334 12.29 9.93 -10.32
N PHE A 335 12.98 8.81 -10.07
CA PHE A 335 14.00 8.30 -11.00
C PHE A 335 13.37 7.88 -12.35
N ALA A 336 12.22 7.22 -12.34
CA ALA A 336 11.50 6.84 -13.56
C ALA A 336 11.18 8.06 -14.45
N LEU A 337 10.74 9.16 -13.84
CA LEU A 337 10.50 10.41 -14.56
C LEU A 337 11.80 11.07 -15.05
N LEU A 338 12.85 11.06 -14.24
CA LEU A 338 14.15 11.64 -14.59
C LEU A 338 14.75 10.98 -15.83
N PHE A 339 14.80 9.64 -15.86
CA PHE A 339 15.32 8.89 -17.01
C PHE A 339 14.38 8.97 -18.21
N GLY A 340 13.06 8.88 -17.98
CA GLY A 340 12.06 8.99 -19.03
C GLY A 340 12.04 10.36 -19.73
N SER A 341 12.38 11.45 -19.02
CA SER A 341 12.49 12.78 -19.61
C SER A 341 13.77 12.97 -20.44
N LYS A 342 14.88 12.32 -20.08
CA LYS A 342 16.14 12.42 -20.83
C LYS A 342 16.05 11.72 -22.19
N ASN A 343 15.43 10.54 -22.23
CA ASN A 343 15.33 9.72 -23.44
C ASN A 343 14.39 10.29 -24.53
N LYS A 344 13.61 11.33 -24.22
CA LYS A 344 12.71 12.01 -25.18
C LYS A 344 13.21 13.36 -25.67
N ARG A 345 14.36 13.84 -25.16
CA ARG A 345 15.00 15.10 -25.60
C ARG A 345 16.09 14.89 -26.66
N THR A 346 16.53 13.64 -26.84
CA THR A 346 17.28 13.13 -27.99
C THR A 346 16.31 12.61 -29.03
#